data_AF-A0A0H3MJG9-F1
#
_entry.id   AF-A0A0H3MJG9-F1
#
_cell.length_a   1.000
_cell.length_b   1.000
_cell.length_c   1.000
_cell.angle_alpha   90.00
_cell.angle_beta   90.00
_cell.angle_gamma   90.00
#
_symmetry.space_group_name_H-M   'P 1'
#
loop_
_entity.id
_entity.type
_entity.pdbx_description
1 polymer ?
#
loop_
_entity_poly.entity_id
_entity_poly.type
_entity_poly.pdbx_seq_one_letter_code
_entity_poly.pdbx_strand_id
1 'polypeptide(L)'
;MQKEQLSALMDGETLDSELLNELAHNPEMQKTWENYHLIRDSMRGDTPEVLHFDISSRVMAAIEEEPVRQPATLIPEAQPAPHQWQKMPFWQKVRPWAAQLTQMGVAACVSLAVIVGVQHYNGQSETSQQPETPVFNTLPMMGKASPVSLGVPSEATANNGQQQQVQEQRRRINAMLQDYELQRRLHSEQLQFEQAQTQQAAVQVPGIQTLGTQSQ
;
A
#
# COMPACT_ATOMS: atom_id res chain seq x y z
N MET A 1 7.50 -20.86 -27.18
CA MET A 1 8.04 -20.49 -25.86
C MET A 1 9.41 -19.82 -25.98
N GLN A 2 10.58 -20.42 -25.73
CA GLN A 2 11.82 -19.60 -25.63
C GLN A 2 12.14 -18.67 -26.84
N LYS A 3 11.96 -19.11 -28.09
CA LYS A 3 12.17 -18.25 -29.28
C LYS A 3 11.12 -17.13 -29.45
N GLU A 4 9.94 -17.33 -28.86
CA GLU A 4 8.83 -16.36 -28.82
C GLU A 4 9.06 -15.34 -27.69
N GLN A 5 9.50 -15.79 -26.51
CA GLN A 5 9.94 -14.91 -25.42
C GLN A 5 11.18 -14.07 -25.81
N LEU A 6 12.08 -14.63 -26.62
CA LEU A 6 13.23 -13.91 -27.21
C LEU A 6 12.81 -12.85 -28.24
N SER A 7 11.73 -13.08 -28.99
CA SER A 7 11.14 -12.04 -29.86
C SER A 7 10.53 -10.92 -29.02
N ALA A 8 9.76 -11.25 -27.98
CA ALA A 8 9.19 -10.25 -27.08
C ALA A 8 10.27 -9.39 -26.38
N LEU A 9 11.45 -9.96 -26.07
CA LEU A 9 12.61 -9.21 -25.58
C LEU A 9 13.20 -8.28 -26.66
N MET A 10 13.26 -8.73 -27.92
CA MET A 10 13.81 -7.97 -29.06
C MET A 10 12.91 -6.78 -29.46
N ASP A 11 11.61 -6.92 -29.27
CA ASP A 11 10.61 -5.87 -29.48
C ASP A 11 10.43 -4.97 -28.23
N GLY A 12 10.86 -5.43 -27.05
CA GLY A 12 10.84 -4.68 -25.78
C GLY A 12 9.58 -4.90 -24.91
N GLU A 13 8.70 -5.82 -25.32
CA GLU A 13 7.46 -6.21 -24.63
C GLU A 13 7.72 -7.03 -23.35
N THR A 14 8.89 -7.66 -23.23
CA THR A 14 9.34 -8.35 -22.01
C THR A 14 10.74 -7.89 -21.59
N LEU A 15 10.93 -7.68 -20.27
CA LEU A 15 12.20 -7.28 -19.66
C LEU A 15 12.48 -8.15 -18.43
N ASP A 16 12.63 -9.45 -18.67
CA ASP A 16 12.92 -10.45 -17.64
C ASP A 16 14.43 -10.64 -17.46
N SER A 17 14.92 -10.51 -16.22
CA SER A 17 16.32 -10.69 -15.87
C SER A 17 16.76 -12.17 -15.87
N GLU A 18 15.84 -13.12 -15.69
CA GLU A 18 16.15 -14.55 -15.80
C GLU A 18 16.42 -14.92 -17.26
N LEU A 19 15.55 -14.48 -18.18
CA LEU A 19 15.73 -14.69 -19.62
C LEU A 19 16.98 -13.97 -20.19
N LEU A 20 17.29 -12.77 -19.72
CA LEU A 20 18.54 -12.07 -20.08
C LEU A 20 19.79 -12.85 -19.62
N ASN A 21 19.73 -13.47 -18.43
CA ASN A 21 20.80 -14.31 -17.92
C ASN A 21 20.92 -15.63 -18.70
N GLU A 22 19.79 -16.24 -19.11
CA GLU A 22 19.79 -17.42 -19.98
C GLU A 22 20.38 -17.10 -21.36
N LEU A 23 19.97 -15.98 -21.98
CA LEU A 23 20.53 -15.48 -23.25
C LEU A 23 22.05 -15.25 -23.16
N ALA A 24 22.55 -14.72 -22.04
CA ALA A 24 23.99 -14.51 -21.83
C ALA A 24 24.81 -15.81 -21.77
N HIS A 25 24.19 -16.96 -21.46
CA HIS A 25 24.87 -18.25 -21.30
C HIS A 25 24.52 -19.30 -22.37
N ASN A 26 23.42 -19.12 -23.13
CA ASN A 26 22.93 -20.09 -24.11
C ASN A 26 23.33 -19.71 -25.56
N PRO A 27 24.25 -20.45 -26.21
CA PRO A 27 24.73 -20.11 -27.55
C PRO A 27 23.68 -20.30 -28.67
N GLU A 28 22.65 -21.14 -28.49
CA GLU A 28 21.55 -21.24 -29.48
C GLU A 28 20.65 -19.99 -29.42
N MET A 29 20.40 -19.47 -28.21
CA MET A 29 19.65 -18.22 -28.04
C MET A 29 20.44 -17.03 -28.59
N GLN A 30 21.75 -16.97 -28.36
CA GLN A 30 22.63 -15.93 -28.94
C GLN A 30 22.58 -15.92 -30.47
N LYS A 31 22.69 -17.10 -31.11
CA LYS A 31 22.51 -17.19 -32.57
C LYS A 31 21.10 -16.85 -33.02
N THR A 32 20.07 -17.18 -32.24
CA THR A 32 18.69 -16.79 -32.59
C THR A 32 18.51 -15.27 -32.51
N TRP A 33 19.09 -14.62 -31.50
CA TRP A 33 19.10 -13.17 -31.31
C TRP A 33 19.85 -12.42 -32.43
N GLU A 34 21.03 -12.91 -32.80
CA GLU A 34 21.83 -12.45 -33.95
C GLU A 34 21.00 -12.48 -35.26
N ASN A 35 20.39 -13.63 -35.55
CA ASN A 35 19.55 -13.79 -36.74
C ASN A 35 18.32 -12.86 -36.72
N TYR A 36 17.68 -12.66 -35.57
CA TYR A 36 16.52 -11.76 -35.45
C TYR A 36 16.89 -10.29 -35.71
N HIS A 37 18.06 -9.83 -35.23
CA HIS A 37 18.56 -8.49 -35.53
C HIS A 37 18.94 -8.36 -37.02
N LEU A 38 19.68 -9.32 -37.58
CA LEU A 38 20.03 -9.34 -39.01
C LEU A 38 18.80 -9.29 -39.92
N ILE A 39 17.72 -10.01 -39.59
CA ILE A 39 16.44 -9.96 -40.32
C ILE A 39 15.78 -8.58 -40.18
N ARG A 40 15.73 -8.04 -38.96
CA ARG A 40 15.13 -6.73 -38.65
C ARG A 40 15.83 -5.59 -39.39
N ASP A 41 17.15 -5.58 -39.42
CA ASP A 41 17.95 -4.53 -40.06
C ASP A 41 17.88 -4.67 -41.59
N SER A 42 17.91 -5.89 -42.12
CA SER A 42 17.67 -6.20 -43.54
C SER A 42 16.27 -5.74 -44.01
N MET A 43 15.23 -5.98 -43.21
CA MET A 43 13.85 -5.53 -43.50
C MET A 43 13.69 -4.00 -43.47
N ARG A 44 14.57 -3.27 -42.77
CA ARG A 44 14.58 -1.81 -42.73
C ARG A 44 15.43 -1.18 -43.83
N GLY A 45 16.36 -1.95 -44.41
CA GLY A 45 17.42 -1.42 -45.28
C GLY A 45 18.60 -0.82 -44.50
N ASP A 46 18.69 -1.08 -43.18
CA ASP A 46 19.76 -0.61 -42.29
C ASP A 46 21.08 -1.42 -42.45
N THR A 47 21.22 -2.15 -43.56
CA THR A 47 22.38 -3.01 -43.87
C THR A 47 23.37 -2.34 -44.84
N PRO A 48 24.69 -2.36 -44.57
CA PRO A 48 25.70 -1.89 -45.51
C PRO A 48 25.83 -2.79 -46.75
N GLU A 49 26.44 -2.25 -47.82
CA GLU A 49 26.73 -2.97 -49.08
C GLU A 49 27.56 -4.26 -48.87
N VAL A 50 28.41 -4.28 -47.85
CA VAL A 50 29.21 -5.45 -47.44
C VAL A 50 28.89 -5.82 -46.00
N LEU A 51 28.30 -7.00 -45.81
CA LEU A 51 27.98 -7.55 -44.48
C LEU A 51 29.22 -8.16 -43.81
N HIS A 52 29.42 -7.81 -42.54
CA HIS A 52 30.52 -8.28 -41.70
C HIS A 52 29.95 -9.03 -40.48
N PHE A 53 30.11 -10.36 -40.46
CA PHE A 53 29.64 -11.23 -39.38
C PHE A 53 30.68 -11.39 -38.24
N ASP A 54 31.82 -10.70 -38.34
CA ASP A 54 32.93 -10.73 -37.39
C ASP A 54 32.98 -9.53 -36.42
N ILE A 55 32.02 -8.59 -36.53
CA ILE A 55 32.03 -7.35 -35.74
C ILE A 55 31.93 -7.65 -34.24
N SER A 56 30.95 -8.45 -33.83
CA SER A 56 30.68 -8.74 -32.42
C SER A 56 31.84 -9.47 -31.74
N SER A 57 32.40 -10.49 -32.38
CA SER A 57 33.54 -11.26 -31.85
C SER A 57 34.82 -10.42 -31.74
N ARG A 58 35.08 -9.53 -32.71
CA ARG A 58 36.22 -8.60 -32.65
C ARG A 58 36.05 -7.53 -31.57
N VAL A 59 34.82 -7.05 -31.34
CA VAL A 59 34.52 -6.12 -30.23
C VAL A 59 34.69 -6.82 -28.89
N MET A 60 34.22 -8.06 -28.73
CA MET A 60 34.41 -8.83 -27.50
C MET A 60 35.89 -9.08 -27.21
N ALA A 61 36.69 -9.49 -28.21
CA ALA A 61 38.14 -9.65 -28.04
C ALA A 61 38.84 -8.35 -27.63
N ALA A 62 38.46 -7.20 -28.21
CA ALA A 62 38.99 -5.89 -27.84
C ALA A 62 38.57 -5.44 -26.42
N ILE A 63 37.45 -5.94 -25.90
CA ILE A 63 37.01 -5.72 -24.51
C ILE A 63 37.78 -6.63 -23.54
N GLU A 64 38.05 -7.88 -23.91
CA GLU A 64 38.92 -8.80 -23.14
C GLU A 64 40.37 -8.29 -23.05
N GLU A 65 40.86 -7.60 -24.09
CA GLU A 65 42.15 -6.93 -24.10
C GLU A 65 42.15 -5.53 -23.42
N GLU A 66 41.00 -4.97 -23.01
CA GLU A 66 41.00 -3.65 -22.36
C GLU A 66 41.65 -3.74 -20.96
N PRO A 67 42.76 -3.02 -20.69
CA PRO A 67 43.37 -3.03 -19.38
C PRO A 67 42.41 -2.38 -18.37
N VAL A 68 42.03 -3.13 -17.33
CA VAL A 68 41.08 -2.70 -16.29
C VAL A 68 41.48 -1.33 -15.74
N ARG A 69 40.81 -0.29 -16.24
CA ARG A 69 40.96 1.08 -15.77
C ARG A 69 40.42 1.12 -14.35
N GLN A 70 41.32 1.02 -13.37
CA GLN A 70 40.99 1.30 -11.97
C GLN A 70 40.22 2.63 -11.97
N PRO A 71 38.99 2.68 -11.43
CA PRO A 71 38.18 3.88 -11.52
C PRO A 71 38.95 5.00 -10.85
N ALA A 72 39.36 6.00 -11.64
CA ALA A 72 40.14 7.13 -11.17
C ALA A 72 39.44 7.70 -9.94
N THR A 73 40.14 7.68 -8.79
CA THR A 73 39.53 7.82 -7.46
C THR A 73 38.59 9.00 -7.46
N LEU A 74 37.27 8.70 -7.48
CA LEU A 74 36.23 9.71 -7.60
C LEU A 74 36.40 10.65 -6.42
N ILE A 75 36.98 11.83 -6.68
CA ILE A 75 37.12 12.89 -5.69
C ILE A 75 35.70 13.11 -5.18
N PRO A 76 35.41 12.88 -3.88
CA PRO A 76 34.06 13.04 -3.37
C PRO A 76 33.73 14.53 -3.44
N GLU A 77 33.11 14.95 -4.54
CA GLU A 77 32.58 16.30 -4.65
C GLU A 77 31.56 16.42 -3.51
N ALA A 78 31.88 17.29 -2.56
CA ALA A 78 31.14 17.40 -1.32
C ALA A 78 29.80 18.06 -1.62
N GLN A 79 28.84 17.26 -2.09
CA GLN A 79 27.46 17.69 -2.29
C GLN A 79 27.02 18.43 -1.03
N PRO A 80 26.50 19.66 -1.14
CA PRO A 80 26.15 20.47 0.01
C PRO A 80 24.94 19.84 0.72
N ALA A 81 25.23 18.89 1.62
CA ALA A 81 24.25 18.13 2.36
C ALA A 81 23.27 19.10 3.03
N PRO A 82 21.95 19.02 2.75
CA PRO A 82 21.02 20.11 3.04
C PRO A 82 20.63 20.17 4.53
N HIS A 83 21.60 20.46 5.40
CA HIS A 83 21.39 20.65 6.84
C HIS A 83 20.71 21.99 7.18
N GLN A 84 20.34 22.79 6.18
CA GLN A 84 19.72 24.10 6.38
C GLN A 84 18.20 24.05 6.56
N TRP A 85 17.47 23.13 5.89
CA TRP A 85 16.00 23.07 6.03
C TRP A 85 15.57 22.84 7.48
N GLN A 86 16.26 21.92 8.18
CA GLN A 86 15.99 21.58 9.57
C GLN A 86 16.25 22.74 10.56
N LYS A 87 16.95 23.79 10.13
CA LYS A 87 17.21 25.02 10.90
C LYS A 87 16.22 26.16 10.58
N MET A 88 15.35 26.02 9.58
CA MET A 88 14.40 27.07 9.21
C MET A 88 13.26 27.17 10.24
N PRO A 89 12.88 28.38 10.69
CA PRO A 89 11.96 28.55 11.83
C PRO A 89 10.56 28.00 11.59
N PHE A 90 10.11 27.86 10.33
CA PHE A 90 8.80 27.28 10.02
C PHE A 90 8.72 25.78 10.36
N TRP A 91 9.83 25.02 10.25
CA TRP A 91 9.86 23.59 10.60
C TRP A 91 9.59 23.33 12.08
N GLN A 92 9.98 24.26 12.96
CA GLN A 92 9.64 24.20 14.38
C GLN A 92 8.14 24.42 14.62
N LYS A 93 7.50 25.27 13.80
CA LYS A 93 6.07 25.62 13.93
C LYS A 93 5.12 24.53 13.39
N VAL A 94 5.52 23.76 12.37
CA VAL A 94 4.71 22.62 11.87
C VAL A 94 4.93 21.32 12.64
N ARG A 95 6.09 21.15 13.30
CA ARG A 95 6.44 19.97 14.11
C ARG A 95 5.37 19.50 15.11
N PRO A 96 4.71 20.37 15.93
CA PRO A 96 3.66 19.91 16.85
C PRO A 96 2.40 19.41 16.13
N TRP A 97 2.07 19.95 14.95
CA TRP A 97 0.90 19.51 14.18
C TRP A 97 1.16 18.21 13.41
N ALA A 98 2.40 17.96 13.00
CA ALA A 98 2.80 16.71 12.33
C ALA A 98 2.46 15.45 13.15
N ALA A 99 2.59 15.51 14.49
CA ALA A 99 2.22 14.38 15.36
C ALA A 99 0.71 14.05 15.29
N GLN A 100 -0.15 15.06 15.19
CA GLN A 100 -1.60 14.91 15.06
C GLN A 100 -1.98 14.40 13.68
N LEU A 101 -1.34 14.91 12.62
CA LEU A 101 -1.51 14.40 11.25
C LEU A 101 -1.13 12.92 11.13
N THR A 102 -0.03 12.48 11.76
CA THR A 102 0.36 11.05 11.77
C THR A 102 -0.68 10.18 12.46
N GLN A 103 -1.23 10.62 13.60
CA GLN A 103 -2.29 9.88 14.32
C GLN A 103 -3.58 9.78 13.49
N MET A 104 -4.02 10.89 12.88
CA MET A 104 -5.17 10.89 11.97
C MET A 104 -4.92 10.02 10.73
N GLY A 105 -3.72 10.06 10.16
CA GLY A 105 -3.33 9.27 9.01
C GLY A 105 -3.40 7.76 9.28
N VAL A 106 -2.83 7.29 10.40
CA VAL A 106 -2.90 5.87 10.78
C VAL A 106 -4.36 5.42 10.98
N ALA A 107 -5.17 6.20 11.69
CA ALA A 107 -6.59 5.86 11.91
C ALA A 107 -7.39 5.84 10.60
N ALA A 108 -7.17 6.81 9.70
CA ALA A 108 -7.82 6.89 8.41
C ALA A 108 -7.41 5.74 7.48
N CYS A 109 -6.11 5.40 7.42
CA CYS A 109 -5.60 4.28 6.62
C CYS A 109 -6.17 2.93 7.10
N VAL A 110 -6.23 2.68 8.41
CA VAL A 110 -6.85 1.45 8.95
C VAL A 110 -8.35 1.40 8.63
N SER A 111 -9.06 2.52 8.78
CA SER A 111 -10.49 2.59 8.46
C SER A 111 -10.77 2.35 6.97
N LEU A 112 -9.96 2.95 6.08
CA LEU A 112 -10.03 2.76 4.64
C LEU A 112 -9.73 1.30 4.26
N ALA A 113 -8.68 0.70 4.84
CA ALA A 113 -8.32 -0.69 4.59
C ALA A 113 -9.44 -1.67 5.00
N VAL A 114 -10.15 -1.41 6.10
CA VAL A 114 -11.31 -2.22 6.51
C VAL A 114 -12.48 -2.05 5.53
N ILE A 115 -12.82 -0.81 5.15
CA ILE A 115 -13.94 -0.53 4.23
C ILE A 115 -13.67 -1.12 2.84
N VAL A 116 -12.49 -0.86 2.28
CA VAL A 116 -12.07 -1.39 0.97
C VAL A 116 -11.90 -2.90 1.02
N GLY A 117 -11.41 -3.48 2.11
CA GLY A 117 -11.34 -4.94 2.28
C GLY A 117 -12.72 -5.61 2.24
N VAL A 118 -13.70 -5.06 2.96
CA VAL A 118 -15.08 -5.58 2.96
C VAL A 118 -15.77 -5.40 1.60
N GLN A 119 -15.54 -4.27 0.91
CA GLN A 119 -16.06 -4.03 -0.43
C GLN A 119 -15.40 -4.91 -1.49
N HIS A 120 -14.07 -5.08 -1.46
CA HIS A 120 -13.35 -5.93 -2.40
C HIS A 120 -13.75 -7.41 -2.25
N TYR A 121 -13.95 -7.88 -1.01
CA TYR A 121 -14.37 -9.25 -0.72
C TYR A 121 -15.81 -9.56 -1.13
N ASN A 122 -16.74 -8.59 -1.12
CA ASN A 122 -18.10 -8.77 -1.66
C ASN A 122 -18.20 -8.45 -3.17
N GLY A 123 -17.36 -7.56 -3.68
CA GLY A 123 -17.52 -6.92 -4.98
C GLY A 123 -17.17 -7.76 -6.20
N GLN A 124 -16.53 -8.92 -6.05
CA GLN A 124 -16.22 -9.83 -7.17
C GLN A 124 -17.42 -10.68 -7.64
N SER A 125 -18.65 -10.21 -7.44
CA SER A 125 -19.90 -10.93 -7.75
C SER A 125 -20.76 -10.20 -8.80
N GLU A 126 -20.17 -9.91 -9.96
CA GLU A 126 -20.90 -9.53 -11.18
C GLU A 126 -21.05 -10.74 -12.12
N THR A 127 -22.13 -10.96 -12.87
CA THR A 127 -23.44 -10.27 -12.91
C THR A 127 -24.48 -11.23 -13.50
N SER A 128 -25.67 -11.37 -12.90
CA SER A 128 -26.90 -11.85 -13.57
C SER A 128 -28.17 -11.56 -12.77
N GLN A 129 -28.98 -10.65 -13.31
CA GLN A 129 -30.44 -10.48 -13.22
C GLN A 129 -31.23 -11.36 -12.22
N GLN A 130 -31.91 -10.74 -11.24
CA GLN A 130 -33.38 -10.66 -11.14
C GLN A 130 -33.84 -10.09 -9.75
N PRO A 131 -34.84 -9.18 -9.67
CA PRO A 131 -35.41 -8.72 -8.40
C PRO A 131 -36.55 -9.61 -7.86
N GLU A 132 -37.18 -9.17 -6.77
CA GLU A 132 -38.38 -9.70 -6.07
C GLU A 132 -38.20 -10.77 -4.97
N THR A 133 -38.23 -10.27 -3.73
CA THR A 133 -38.64 -10.93 -2.46
C THR A 133 -37.75 -12.04 -1.85
N PRO A 134 -37.59 -12.07 -0.51
CA PRO A 134 -36.74 -13.04 0.19
C PRO A 134 -37.49 -14.34 0.57
N VAL A 135 -36.97 -15.49 0.12
CA VAL A 135 -37.40 -16.81 0.60
C VAL A 135 -36.38 -17.35 1.62
N PHE A 136 -36.82 -17.54 2.86
CA PHE A 136 -36.05 -18.29 3.86
C PHE A 136 -35.99 -19.76 3.45
N ASN A 137 -34.79 -20.26 3.12
CA ASN A 137 -34.56 -21.68 2.85
C ASN A 137 -33.70 -22.31 3.97
N THR A 138 -34.34 -23.08 4.85
CA THR A 138 -33.75 -23.56 6.11
C THR A 138 -33.63 -25.09 6.16
N LEU A 139 -32.58 -25.66 5.55
CA LEU A 139 -32.17 -27.06 5.75
C LEU A 139 -30.64 -27.20 5.85
N PRO A 140 -30.07 -27.55 7.02
CA PRO A 140 -28.63 -27.68 7.20
C PRO A 140 -28.11 -29.10 6.87
N MET A 141 -27.64 -29.30 5.63
CA MET A 141 -27.02 -30.58 5.23
C MET A 141 -25.52 -30.64 5.60
N MET A 142 -25.23 -31.18 6.78
CA MET A 142 -23.98 -31.88 7.11
C MET A 142 -22.63 -31.14 6.90
N GLY A 143 -22.51 -29.89 7.37
CA GLY A 143 -21.23 -29.16 7.47
C GLY A 143 -21.11 -28.39 8.79
N LYS A 144 -19.96 -28.45 9.48
CA LYS A 144 -19.77 -27.80 10.78
C LYS A 144 -19.38 -26.32 10.64
N ALA A 145 -20.37 -25.45 10.54
CA ALA A 145 -20.17 -24.01 10.73
C ALA A 145 -19.84 -23.70 12.21
N SER A 146 -18.58 -23.34 12.49
CA SER A 146 -18.14 -22.88 13.81
C SER A 146 -18.60 -21.44 14.06
N PRO A 147 -19.31 -21.15 15.17
CA PRO A 147 -19.81 -19.80 15.45
C PRO A 147 -18.68 -18.84 15.86
N VAL A 148 -18.77 -17.59 15.42
CA VAL A 148 -17.83 -16.52 15.81
C VAL A 148 -18.30 -15.88 17.12
N SER A 149 -17.53 -16.07 18.20
CA SER A 149 -17.50 -15.21 19.39
C SER A 149 -16.25 -15.53 20.21
N LEU A 150 -15.61 -14.51 20.79
CA LEU A 150 -14.42 -14.67 21.63
C LEU A 150 -14.80 -15.41 22.93
N GLY A 151 -14.12 -16.52 23.24
CA GLY A 151 -14.43 -17.32 24.44
C GLY A 151 -13.81 -18.72 24.49
N VAL A 152 -12.52 -18.85 24.16
CA VAL A 152 -11.71 -20.07 24.40
C VAL A 152 -11.16 -19.99 25.84
N PRO A 153 -11.10 -21.07 26.67
CA PRO A 153 -11.09 -22.50 26.35
C PRO A 153 -12.49 -23.14 26.21
N SER A 154 -12.69 -24.25 25.48
CA SER A 154 -11.80 -25.38 25.13
C SER A 154 -11.30 -26.22 26.31
N GLU A 155 -12.22 -26.86 27.03
CA GLU A 155 -11.96 -28.22 27.54
C GLU A 155 -13.26 -29.04 27.61
N ALA A 156 -13.12 -30.36 27.78
CA ALA A 156 -14.19 -31.32 27.51
C ALA A 156 -15.03 -31.69 28.75
N THR A 157 -16.07 -32.50 28.51
CA THR A 157 -16.91 -33.22 29.49
C THR A 157 -18.12 -32.44 30.03
N ALA A 158 -19.22 -33.17 30.23
CA ALA A 158 -20.53 -32.60 30.54
C ALA A 158 -20.65 -32.03 31.96
N ASN A 159 -21.38 -30.93 32.12
CA ASN A 159 -22.05 -30.58 33.38
C ASN A 159 -23.23 -29.62 33.16
N ASN A 160 -24.39 -29.93 33.75
CA ASN A 160 -25.64 -29.18 33.52
C ASN A 160 -25.59 -27.74 34.09
N GLY A 161 -24.78 -27.52 35.14
CA GLY A 161 -24.70 -26.24 35.85
C GLY A 161 -24.09 -25.06 35.07
N GLN A 162 -23.33 -25.30 34.00
CA GLN A 162 -22.74 -24.20 33.21
C GLN A 162 -23.80 -23.29 32.56
N GLN A 163 -24.96 -23.83 32.18
CA GLN A 163 -26.05 -23.03 31.63
C GLN A 163 -26.63 -22.04 32.65
N GLN A 164 -26.70 -22.42 33.93
CA GLN A 164 -27.18 -21.55 35.01
C GLN A 164 -26.20 -20.39 35.25
N GLN A 165 -24.89 -20.68 35.27
CA GLN A 165 -23.84 -19.66 35.42
C GLN A 165 -23.88 -18.63 34.28
N VAL A 166 -24.04 -19.07 33.02
CA VAL A 166 -24.18 -18.16 31.86
C VAL A 166 -25.47 -17.32 31.94
N GLN A 167 -26.57 -17.87 32.46
CA GLN A 167 -27.80 -17.11 32.68
C GLN A 167 -27.66 -16.06 33.78
N GLU A 168 -26.99 -16.38 34.89
CA GLU A 168 -26.66 -15.39 35.92
C GLU A 168 -25.74 -14.28 35.40
N GLN A 169 -24.70 -14.64 34.65
CA GLN A 169 -23.77 -13.67 34.08
C GLN A 169 -24.50 -12.70 33.12
N ARG A 170 -25.42 -13.21 32.30
CA ARG A 170 -26.32 -12.37 31.46
C ARG A 170 -27.24 -11.47 32.29
N ARG A 171 -27.83 -11.96 33.39
CA ARG A 171 -28.64 -11.13 34.30
C ARG A 171 -27.82 -9.99 34.93
N ARG A 172 -26.60 -10.27 35.37
CA ARG A 172 -25.67 -9.29 35.96
C ARG A 172 -25.26 -8.22 34.95
N ILE A 173 -24.94 -8.60 33.71
CA ILE A 173 -24.61 -7.67 32.61
C ILE A 173 -25.82 -6.78 32.25
N ASN A 174 -27.02 -7.35 32.13
CA ASN A 174 -28.22 -6.57 31.81
C ASN A 174 -28.56 -5.53 32.90
N ALA A 175 -28.36 -5.87 34.18
CA ALA A 175 -28.54 -4.92 35.28
C ALA A 175 -27.50 -3.80 35.26
N MET A 176 -26.22 -4.13 35.02
CA MET A 176 -25.13 -3.15 34.90
C MET A 176 -25.35 -2.15 33.75
N LEU A 177 -25.90 -2.61 32.62
CA LEU A 177 -26.21 -1.74 31.48
C LEU A 177 -27.32 -0.73 31.82
N GLN A 178 -28.39 -1.18 32.50
CA GLN A 178 -29.50 -0.31 32.91
C GLN A 178 -29.06 0.74 33.94
N ASP A 179 -28.20 0.36 34.89
CA ASP A 179 -27.64 1.28 35.89
C ASP A 179 -26.70 2.32 35.25
N TYR A 180 -25.85 1.90 34.31
CA TYR A 180 -25.00 2.81 33.54
C TYR A 180 -25.81 3.83 32.72
N GLU A 181 -26.92 3.40 32.09
CA GLU A 181 -27.83 4.31 31.41
C GLU A 181 -28.50 5.32 32.34
N LEU A 182 -28.89 4.91 33.55
CA LEU A 182 -29.47 5.79 34.57
C LEU A 182 -28.44 6.81 35.06
N GLN A 183 -27.25 6.34 35.46
CA GLN A 183 -26.17 7.19 35.94
C GLN A 183 -25.76 8.25 34.90
N ARG A 184 -25.69 7.85 33.62
CA ARG A 184 -25.38 8.75 32.51
C ARG A 184 -26.42 9.85 32.30
N ARG A 185 -27.72 9.57 32.53
CA ARG A 185 -28.79 10.57 32.45
C ARG A 185 -28.69 11.57 33.60
N LEU A 186 -28.60 11.10 34.85
CA LEU A 186 -28.47 11.95 36.03
C LEU A 186 -27.24 12.88 35.95
N HIS A 187 -26.10 12.36 35.51
CA HIS A 187 -24.88 13.15 35.33
C HIS A 187 -25.00 14.17 34.18
N SER A 188 -25.80 13.88 33.15
CA SER A 188 -26.05 14.83 32.05
C SER A 188 -27.00 15.96 32.45
N GLU A 189 -28.00 15.71 33.30
CA GLU A 189 -28.86 16.77 33.85
C GLU A 189 -28.06 17.72 34.76
N GLN A 190 -27.20 17.16 35.64
CA GLN A 190 -26.36 17.96 36.53
C GLN A 190 -25.45 18.94 35.76
N LEU A 191 -24.86 18.51 34.64
CA LEU A 191 -24.03 19.37 33.79
C LEU A 191 -24.84 20.45 33.04
N GLN A 192 -26.11 20.20 32.71
CA GLN A 192 -26.97 21.21 32.06
C GLN A 192 -27.37 22.34 33.03
N PHE A 193 -27.60 22.03 34.30
CA PHE A 193 -27.83 23.07 35.32
C PHE A 193 -26.62 23.97 35.54
N GLU A 194 -25.40 23.45 35.37
CA GLU A 194 -24.15 24.23 35.54
C GLU A 194 -23.82 25.10 34.32
N GLN A 195 -23.98 24.58 33.09
CA GLN A 195 -23.64 25.34 31.87
C GLN A 195 -24.55 26.53 31.58
N ALA A 196 -25.80 26.53 32.08
CA ALA A 196 -26.75 27.62 31.86
C ALA A 196 -26.30 28.99 32.41
N GLN A 197 -25.29 29.05 33.30
CA GLN A 197 -24.85 30.28 33.95
C GLN A 197 -23.74 31.09 33.23
N THR A 198 -23.08 30.57 32.16
CA THR A 198 -21.70 31.02 31.86
C THR A 198 -21.39 31.69 30.49
N GLN A 199 -22.28 31.74 29.50
CA GLN A 199 -21.89 32.08 28.10
C GLN A 199 -22.40 33.43 27.54
N GLN A 200 -21.95 34.60 28.04
CA GLN A 200 -22.47 35.93 27.58
C GLN A 200 -21.42 36.98 27.06
N ALA A 201 -20.25 36.61 26.51
CA ALA A 201 -19.23 37.56 25.94
C ALA A 201 -18.15 36.85 25.04
N ALA A 202 -17.27 37.45 24.21
CA ALA A 202 -17.18 38.72 23.42
C ALA A 202 -15.94 38.64 22.44
N VAL A 203 -15.90 39.30 21.26
CA VAL A 203 -15.02 38.89 20.10
C VAL A 203 -14.55 40.02 19.09
N GLN A 204 -13.36 39.83 18.44
CA GLN A 204 -12.74 40.49 17.21
C GLN A 204 -12.13 41.94 17.30
N VAL A 205 -11.39 42.58 16.33
CA VAL A 205 -11.23 42.52 14.83
C VAL A 205 -9.79 42.96 14.32
N PRO A 206 -9.26 42.63 13.08
CA PRO A 206 -7.86 42.96 12.62
C PRO A 206 -7.59 43.52 11.16
N GLY A 207 -6.35 43.95 10.81
CA GLY A 207 -5.81 44.33 9.45
C GLY A 207 -4.43 45.10 9.44
N ILE A 208 -3.66 45.48 8.37
CA ILE A 208 -3.43 45.08 6.93
C ILE A 208 -2.09 45.67 6.28
N GLN A 209 -1.55 45.03 5.21
CA GLN A 209 -0.82 45.51 3.97
C GLN A 209 0.58 46.26 3.82
N THR A 210 1.41 45.77 2.85
CA THR A 210 2.32 46.43 1.82
C THR A 210 3.87 46.72 1.89
N LEU A 211 4.58 46.33 0.78
CA LEU A 211 5.76 46.86 0.00
C LEU A 211 7.20 47.18 0.56
N GLY A 212 8.26 46.89 -0.26
CA GLY A 212 9.44 47.80 -0.44
C GLY A 212 10.89 47.26 -0.70
N THR A 213 11.47 47.57 -1.88
CA THR A 213 12.92 47.78 -2.24
C THR A 213 14.03 46.75 -1.87
N GLN A 214 15.33 47.04 -2.09
CA GLN A 214 16.14 46.98 -3.34
C GLN A 214 17.65 46.91 -2.96
N SER A 215 18.54 46.36 -3.79
CA SER A 215 19.95 46.08 -3.42
C SER A 215 21.02 46.78 -4.27
N GLN A 216 21.97 47.44 -3.61
CA GLN A 216 23.39 47.44 -3.94
C GLN A 216 24.21 47.57 -2.65
#